data_AF-A0A158Q5E9-F1
#
_entry.id   AF-A0A158Q5E9-F1
#
_cell.length_a   1.000
_cell.length_b   1.000
_cell.length_c   1.000
_cell.angle_alpha   90.00
_cell.angle_beta   90.00
_cell.angle_gamma   90.00
#
_symmetry.space_group_name_H-M   'P 1'
#
loop_
_entity.id
_entity.type
_entity.pdbx_description
1 polymer ?
#
loop_
_entity_poly.entity_id
_entity_poly.type
_entity_poly.pdbx_seq_one_letter_code
_entity_poly.pdbx_strand_id
1 'polypeptide(L)'
;MEKIITKSVIVNSGIILGANLPISDSFKLGQIFNDKGCRLTDVSCGDKMVFRTINRYGIVGKSRLKCTQRCSCVDVNHIEKNGKCISQVDILEDGKCKMESCKVNEIVLDTGCHLTGHKCGVNMVFRTISEERNDSLALWYCVQRCSCEREEFVAKTFHCERAKIQLKSDVARNEYFQWYCDGGYCKLGKNIFDHGCLLTGRACGTNMIFVRQRSDTEFCIQQCKCLNGDYIENDGQCLKKEELNDNAAIEHSTSKGSRKLIEVGHIFGDFGCFSTNSACGTNMIFRPFIHFYNITDSISHEKCLQRCSCINDNYIEENKQCIERTQNLNSLNELCFINATCKYGDVVKDMGCQLSGQKCGVNMYFISFSVNLSHNSLNCLYGNCSLSQEILDYGCKLDGQPCGPNMTFRLVDKEKLGDKEILGVKCTAICECASEFYEYGGRNRAFIYIAYSMTSFQYCPQVHYKHEEEIFDAGCRLTGQKCAPNMVFKAVQNFFNDCIQRCTCEEEYNYNEEDGECFREWYCEGGYCKLRKMFYDYGCALTNYKCGINMKFVILLEVDGGNCIQVCSCISYEYVEMDGKCMKESET
;
A
#
# COMPACT_ATOMS: atom_id res chain seq x y z
N MET A 1 -33.53 30.37 -17.20
CA MET A 1 -34.61 29.45 -16.80
C MET A 1 -33.96 28.22 -16.19
N GLU A 2 -34.49 27.84 -15.02
CA GLU A 2 -34.19 26.68 -14.14
C GLU A 2 -32.74 26.23 -13.91
N LYS A 3 -32.15 26.73 -12.82
CA LYS A 3 -30.98 26.13 -12.13
C LYS A 3 -31.46 24.98 -11.23
N ILE A 4 -31.04 23.75 -11.52
CA ILE A 4 -31.15 22.62 -10.57
C ILE A 4 -29.90 22.60 -9.69
N ILE A 5 -30.08 22.91 -8.40
CA ILE A 5 -29.07 22.78 -7.35
C ILE A 5 -29.28 21.41 -6.69
N THR A 6 -28.34 20.50 -6.85
CA THR A 6 -28.26 19.25 -6.08
C THR A 6 -27.79 19.57 -4.65
N LYS A 7 -28.75 19.66 -3.72
CA LYS A 7 -28.47 19.71 -2.27
C LYS A 7 -28.18 18.29 -1.77
N SER A 8 -27.00 18.10 -1.18
CA SER A 8 -26.73 17.00 -0.26
C SER A 8 -27.64 17.15 0.97
N VAL A 9 -28.64 16.29 1.09
CA VAL A 9 -29.53 16.27 2.26
C VAL A 9 -28.80 15.57 3.41
N ILE A 10 -28.23 16.36 4.31
CA ILE A 10 -27.85 15.90 5.64
C ILE A 10 -29.13 15.87 6.48
N VAL A 11 -29.77 14.70 6.59
CA VAL A 11 -30.91 14.51 7.50
C VAL A 11 -30.38 14.41 8.94
N ASN A 12 -30.07 15.56 9.54
CA ASN A 12 -29.85 15.69 10.98
C ASN A 12 -31.21 15.72 11.69
N SER A 13 -31.85 14.57 11.83
CA SER A 13 -33.02 14.42 12.71
C SER A 13 -33.02 13.01 13.27
N GLY A 14 -32.93 12.90 14.59
CA GLY A 14 -32.95 11.63 15.31
C GLY A 14 -34.31 10.96 15.17
N ILE A 15 -34.48 10.16 14.11
CA ILE A 15 -35.67 9.32 13.94
C ILE A 15 -35.48 8.06 14.79
N ILE A 16 -36.34 7.92 15.80
CA ILE A 16 -36.50 6.68 16.56
C ILE A 16 -37.31 5.73 15.65
N LEU A 17 -36.64 4.77 15.03
CA LEU A 17 -37.27 3.77 14.15
C LEU A 17 -38.03 2.73 14.97
N GLY A 18 -39.31 2.99 15.20
CA GLY A 18 -40.30 2.01 15.62
C GLY A 18 -40.95 1.34 14.40
N ALA A 19 -40.62 0.07 14.19
CA ALA A 19 -41.30 -1.03 13.47
C ALA A 19 -42.05 -0.84 12.13
N ASN A 20 -42.39 0.35 11.61
CA ASN A 20 -43.21 0.49 10.40
C ASN A 20 -42.79 1.71 9.56
N LEU A 21 -41.56 1.73 9.03
CA LEU A 21 -41.25 2.67 7.96
C LEU A 21 -41.68 2.05 6.64
N PRO A 22 -42.59 2.68 5.88
CA PRO A 22 -42.89 2.21 4.53
C PRO A 22 -41.59 2.34 3.73
N ILE A 23 -40.99 1.18 3.42
CA ILE A 23 -39.85 1.07 2.51
C ILE A 23 -40.41 1.31 1.09
N SER A 24 -40.88 2.52 0.80
CA SER A 24 -41.31 2.87 -0.57
C SER A 24 -40.13 3.31 -1.43
N ASP A 25 -39.05 3.75 -0.80
CA ASP A 25 -37.89 4.29 -1.50
C ASP A 25 -36.72 3.31 -1.36
N SER A 26 -36.41 2.60 -2.44
CA SER A 26 -35.24 1.72 -2.52
C SER A 26 -33.97 2.51 -2.21
N PHE A 27 -33.16 2.03 -1.29
CA PHE A 27 -31.86 2.64 -0.99
C PHE A 27 -30.92 2.45 -2.18
N LYS A 28 -30.01 3.42 -2.38
CA LYS A 28 -28.99 3.28 -3.44
C LYS A 28 -27.91 2.32 -2.98
N LEU A 29 -27.48 1.45 -3.88
CA LEU A 29 -26.29 0.62 -3.67
C LEU A 29 -25.11 1.53 -3.26
N GLY A 30 -24.37 1.14 -2.23
CA GLY A 30 -23.28 1.95 -1.68
C GLY A 30 -23.66 2.99 -0.63
N GLN A 31 -24.95 3.30 -0.46
CA GLN A 31 -25.38 4.31 0.51
C GLN A 31 -25.10 3.86 1.95
N ILE A 32 -24.48 4.76 2.73
CA ILE A 32 -24.05 4.52 4.12
C ILE A 32 -25.08 5.06 5.12
N PHE A 33 -25.33 4.31 6.18
CA PHE A 33 -26.31 4.61 7.23
C PHE A 33 -25.72 4.40 8.62
N ASN A 34 -26.18 5.21 9.57
CA ASN A 34 -25.90 5.00 10.98
C ASN A 34 -27.13 4.40 11.66
N ASP A 35 -27.00 3.16 12.08
CA ASP A 35 -28.07 2.36 12.69
C ASP A 35 -27.80 2.15 14.18
N LYS A 36 -28.72 2.62 15.03
CA LYS A 36 -28.65 2.41 16.48
C LYS A 36 -29.13 1.00 16.81
N GLY A 37 -28.21 0.16 17.25
CA GLY A 37 -28.47 -1.24 17.59
C GLY A 37 -28.27 -2.21 16.43
N CYS A 38 -27.81 -1.74 15.27
CA CYS A 38 -27.44 -2.60 14.12
C CYS A 38 -28.57 -3.49 13.62
N ARG A 39 -29.82 -3.05 13.82
CA ARG A 39 -31.07 -3.75 13.51
C ARG A 39 -31.33 -3.95 12.02
N LEU A 40 -30.71 -3.15 11.16
CA LEU A 40 -30.86 -3.29 9.71
C LEU A 40 -29.91 -4.31 9.11
N THR A 41 -28.95 -4.87 9.87
CA THR A 41 -27.99 -5.85 9.30
C THR A 41 -28.76 -7.01 8.66
N ASP A 42 -28.42 -7.30 7.40
CA ASP A 42 -29.04 -8.32 6.55
C ASP A 42 -30.52 -8.08 6.19
N VAL A 43 -31.07 -6.89 6.51
CA VAL A 43 -32.37 -6.45 6.00
C VAL A 43 -32.23 -5.98 4.55
N SER A 44 -33.21 -6.31 3.71
CA SER A 44 -33.23 -5.87 2.32
C SER A 44 -33.26 -4.34 2.23
N CYS A 45 -32.37 -3.79 1.41
CA CYS A 45 -32.31 -2.36 1.11
C CYS A 45 -32.66 -2.05 -0.36
N GLY A 46 -33.03 -3.07 -1.13
CA GLY A 46 -33.49 -2.99 -2.51
C GLY A 46 -33.42 -4.36 -3.20
N ASP A 47 -33.71 -4.41 -4.49
CA ASP A 47 -33.64 -5.66 -5.28
C ASP A 47 -32.21 -6.22 -5.28
N LYS A 48 -32.06 -7.48 -4.85
CA LYS A 48 -30.78 -8.18 -4.68
C LYS A 48 -29.75 -7.45 -3.79
N MET A 49 -30.23 -6.60 -2.87
CA MET A 49 -29.40 -5.81 -1.97
C MET A 49 -29.81 -5.96 -0.51
N VAL A 50 -28.82 -5.96 0.40
CA VAL A 50 -28.99 -6.00 1.86
C VAL A 50 -28.05 -5.03 2.55
N PHE A 51 -28.44 -4.56 3.73
CA PHE A 51 -27.55 -3.77 4.58
C PHE A 51 -26.46 -4.64 5.21
N ARG A 52 -25.20 -4.28 5.02
CA ARG A 52 -24.04 -4.92 5.65
C ARG A 52 -23.39 -3.95 6.62
N THR A 53 -23.01 -4.43 7.80
CA THR A 53 -22.31 -3.62 8.81
C THR A 53 -20.87 -3.38 8.40
N ILE A 54 -20.47 -2.12 8.25
CA ILE A 54 -19.08 -1.71 7.99
C ILE A 54 -18.31 -1.55 9.30
N ASN A 55 -18.92 -0.91 10.29
CA ASN A 55 -18.26 -0.66 11.57
C ASN A 55 -19.26 -0.74 12.74
N ARG A 56 -18.78 -1.19 13.90
CA ARG A 56 -19.53 -1.28 15.16
C ARG A 56 -18.85 -0.41 16.20
N TYR A 57 -19.59 0.55 16.75
CA TYR A 57 -19.13 1.42 17.83
C TYR A 57 -19.96 1.13 19.09
N GLY A 58 -19.28 0.65 20.14
CA GLY A 58 -19.85 0.52 21.48
C GLY A 58 -19.08 1.41 22.45
N ILE A 59 -19.78 2.18 23.28
CA ILE A 59 -19.14 2.81 24.45
C ILE A 59 -19.12 1.74 25.54
N VAL A 60 -17.93 1.35 25.98
CA VAL A 60 -17.76 0.43 27.12
C VAL A 60 -18.60 0.95 28.30
N GLY A 61 -19.55 0.15 28.77
CA GLY A 61 -20.47 0.53 29.86
C GLY A 61 -21.83 1.13 29.45
N LYS A 62 -22.10 1.36 28.15
CA LYS A 62 -23.45 1.73 27.67
C LYS A 62 -23.98 0.67 26.71
N SER A 63 -25.17 0.13 26.99
CA SER A 63 -25.84 -0.91 26.20
C SER A 63 -26.30 -0.51 24.79
N ARG A 64 -25.91 0.68 24.30
CA ARG A 64 -26.34 1.19 22.98
C ARG A 64 -25.21 1.03 21.97
N LEU A 65 -25.17 -0.13 21.32
CA LEU A 65 -24.37 -0.38 20.12
C LEU A 65 -24.83 0.57 19.00
N LYS A 66 -23.90 1.18 18.26
CA LYS A 66 -24.17 1.91 17.02
C LYS A 66 -23.42 1.21 15.90
N CYS A 67 -24.05 0.99 14.77
CA CYS A 67 -23.39 0.51 13.57
C CYS A 67 -23.39 1.57 12.49
N THR A 68 -22.33 1.60 11.69
CA THR A 68 -22.35 2.17 10.35
C THR A 68 -22.53 1.02 9.38
N GLN A 69 -23.59 1.05 8.57
CA GLN A 69 -23.95 0.02 7.60
C GLN A 69 -23.95 0.60 6.18
N ARG A 70 -23.76 -0.24 5.16
CA ARG A 70 -23.88 0.10 3.74
C ARG A 70 -24.84 -0.85 3.05
N CYS A 71 -25.65 -0.34 2.13
CA CYS A 71 -26.42 -1.19 1.22
C CYS A 71 -25.46 -1.85 0.21
N SER A 72 -25.42 -3.18 0.19
CA SER A 72 -24.50 -4.01 -0.61
C SER A 72 -25.25 -5.15 -1.29
N CYS A 73 -24.65 -5.82 -2.27
CA CYS A 73 -25.28 -6.98 -2.90
C CYS A 73 -25.52 -8.11 -1.89
N VAL A 74 -26.62 -8.83 -2.09
CA VAL A 74 -27.16 -9.82 -1.15
C VAL A 74 -26.16 -10.94 -0.86
N ASP A 75 -25.43 -11.40 -1.86
CA ASP A 75 -24.48 -12.50 -1.77
C ASP A 75 -23.29 -12.28 -2.72
N VAL A 76 -22.34 -13.22 -2.68
CA VAL A 76 -21.14 -13.23 -3.52
C VAL A 76 -21.44 -13.52 -4.99
N ASN A 77 -22.62 -14.06 -5.31
CA ASN A 77 -23.06 -14.34 -6.68
C ASN A 77 -23.60 -13.08 -7.37
N HIS A 78 -23.73 -11.97 -6.65
CA HIS A 78 -24.11 -10.68 -7.22
C HIS A 78 -22.96 -9.68 -7.10
N ILE A 79 -22.61 -9.03 -8.20
CA ILE A 79 -21.59 -7.98 -8.21
C ILE A 79 -22.20 -6.61 -8.46
N GLU A 80 -21.61 -5.60 -7.82
CA GLU A 80 -21.96 -4.20 -8.04
C GLU A 80 -21.43 -3.74 -9.40
N LYS A 81 -22.34 -3.47 -10.35
CA LYS A 81 -22.03 -2.92 -11.67
C LYS A 81 -23.03 -1.82 -12.01
N ASN A 82 -22.53 -0.63 -12.32
CA ASN A 82 -23.32 0.56 -12.65
C ASN A 82 -24.40 0.91 -11.60
N GLY A 83 -24.07 0.77 -10.31
CA GLY A 83 -24.99 1.07 -9.19
C GLY A 83 -26.13 0.07 -9.01
N LYS A 84 -26.05 -1.11 -9.65
CA LYS A 84 -27.00 -2.22 -9.49
C LYS A 84 -26.25 -3.49 -9.10
N CYS A 85 -26.93 -4.37 -8.38
CA CYS A 85 -26.44 -5.73 -8.13
C CYS A 85 -26.89 -6.63 -9.27
N ILE A 86 -25.95 -7.09 -10.07
CA ILE A 86 -26.19 -7.96 -11.22
C ILE A 86 -25.68 -9.36 -10.84
N SER A 87 -26.43 -10.40 -11.19
CA SER A 87 -25.94 -11.77 -10.97
C SER A 87 -24.67 -11.96 -11.79
N GLN A 88 -23.63 -12.58 -11.23
CA GLN A 88 -22.44 -12.98 -11.98
C GLN A 88 -22.82 -13.85 -13.17
N VAL A 89 -23.90 -14.65 -13.06
CA VAL A 89 -24.45 -15.47 -14.14
C VAL A 89 -24.92 -14.61 -15.32
N ASP A 90 -25.48 -13.42 -15.07
CA ASP A 90 -26.00 -12.52 -16.12
C ASP A 90 -24.87 -11.79 -16.89
N ILE A 91 -23.63 -11.79 -16.37
CA ILE A 91 -22.48 -11.07 -16.95
C ILE A 91 -21.61 -11.99 -17.81
N LEU A 92 -21.77 -13.30 -17.66
CA LEU A 92 -20.95 -14.29 -18.34
C LEU A 92 -21.53 -14.55 -19.73
N GLU A 93 -20.94 -13.92 -20.75
CA GLU A 93 -21.17 -14.30 -22.15
C GLU A 93 -20.74 -15.77 -22.34
N ASP A 94 -21.56 -16.50 -23.08
CA ASP A 94 -21.52 -17.96 -23.24
C ASP A 94 -20.11 -18.47 -23.60
N GLY A 95 -19.48 -19.16 -22.64
CA GLY A 95 -18.38 -20.11 -22.84
C GLY A 95 -17.03 -19.59 -23.36
N LYS A 96 -16.79 -18.28 -23.50
CA LYS A 96 -15.50 -17.78 -24.05
C LYS A 96 -14.75 -16.89 -23.08
N CYS A 97 -13.48 -17.22 -22.86
CA CYS A 97 -12.49 -16.27 -22.33
C CYS A 97 -12.51 -15.01 -23.20
N LYS A 98 -12.32 -13.82 -22.62
CA LYS A 98 -12.29 -12.57 -23.40
C LYS A 98 -11.13 -12.48 -24.40
N MET A 99 -10.14 -13.35 -24.26
CA MET A 99 -8.95 -13.46 -25.11
C MET A 99 -8.79 -14.92 -25.56
N GLU A 100 -7.83 -15.21 -26.44
CA GLU A 100 -7.51 -16.59 -26.85
C GLU A 100 -7.16 -17.52 -25.67
N SER A 101 -6.75 -16.95 -24.53
CA SER A 101 -6.57 -17.65 -23.25
C SER A 101 -7.23 -16.89 -22.10
N CYS A 102 -7.74 -17.62 -21.12
CA CYS A 102 -8.27 -17.06 -19.88
C CYS A 102 -7.13 -16.65 -18.93
N LYS A 103 -7.35 -15.59 -18.15
CA LYS A 103 -6.45 -15.22 -17.05
C LYS A 103 -6.54 -16.23 -15.92
N VAL A 104 -5.47 -16.34 -15.11
CA VAL A 104 -5.55 -17.14 -13.89
C VAL A 104 -6.65 -16.57 -12.99
N ASN A 105 -7.50 -17.46 -12.48
CA ASN A 105 -8.71 -17.16 -11.71
C ASN A 105 -9.86 -16.49 -12.48
N GLU A 106 -9.78 -16.37 -13.81
CA GLU A 106 -10.94 -15.96 -14.60
C GLU A 106 -12.04 -17.03 -14.49
N ILE A 107 -13.26 -16.57 -14.24
CA ILE A 107 -14.46 -17.40 -14.07
C ILE A 107 -15.24 -17.38 -15.38
N VAL A 108 -15.65 -18.55 -15.85
CA VAL A 108 -16.50 -18.75 -17.03
C VAL A 108 -17.76 -19.52 -16.65
N LEU A 109 -18.85 -19.27 -17.36
CA LEU A 109 -20.05 -20.09 -17.32
C LEU A 109 -20.00 -21.05 -18.51
N ASP A 110 -20.18 -22.34 -18.24
CA ASP A 110 -20.05 -23.39 -19.24
C ASP A 110 -21.29 -24.28 -19.21
N THR A 111 -22.17 -24.06 -20.19
CA THR A 111 -23.38 -24.86 -20.38
C THR A 111 -22.99 -26.28 -20.77
N GLY A 112 -23.35 -27.26 -19.95
CA GLY A 112 -22.96 -28.64 -20.15
C GLY A 112 -21.56 -29.01 -19.65
N CYS A 113 -20.89 -28.12 -18.91
CA CYS A 113 -19.60 -28.37 -18.26
C CYS A 113 -18.51 -28.95 -19.19
N HIS A 114 -18.60 -28.66 -20.49
CA HIS A 114 -17.73 -29.20 -21.52
C HIS A 114 -16.26 -28.78 -21.38
N LEU A 115 -15.98 -27.65 -20.75
CA LEU A 115 -14.66 -27.07 -20.53
C LEU A 115 -13.91 -27.68 -19.33
N THR A 116 -14.56 -28.44 -18.44
CA THR A 116 -13.89 -29.00 -17.25
C THR A 116 -12.68 -29.85 -17.63
N GLY A 117 -11.50 -29.48 -17.11
CA GLY A 117 -10.23 -30.16 -17.43
C GLY A 117 -9.61 -29.76 -18.77
N HIS A 118 -10.31 -29.02 -19.64
CA HIS A 118 -9.70 -28.44 -20.84
C HIS A 118 -8.76 -27.29 -20.49
N LYS A 119 -7.77 -27.06 -21.36
CA LYS A 119 -6.80 -25.99 -21.18
C LYS A 119 -7.48 -24.64 -21.37
N CYS A 120 -7.27 -23.76 -20.39
CA CYS A 120 -7.69 -22.37 -20.44
C CYS A 120 -6.51 -21.41 -20.68
N GLY A 121 -5.28 -21.94 -20.73
CA GLY A 121 -4.07 -21.28 -21.18
C GLY A 121 -2.80 -22.08 -20.84
N VAL A 122 -1.64 -21.45 -20.87
CA VAL A 122 -0.35 -22.14 -20.67
C VAL A 122 -0.21 -22.61 -19.22
N ASN A 123 -0.14 -23.94 -19.03
CA ASN A 123 -0.15 -24.63 -17.72
C ASN A 123 -1.39 -24.35 -16.87
N MET A 124 -2.53 -24.06 -17.52
CA MET A 124 -3.79 -23.76 -16.86
C MET A 124 -4.92 -24.62 -17.41
N VAL A 125 -5.82 -25.05 -16.54
CA VAL A 125 -7.02 -25.82 -16.88
C VAL A 125 -8.25 -25.25 -16.18
N PHE A 126 -9.41 -25.39 -16.81
CA PHE A 126 -10.67 -25.06 -16.15
C PHE A 126 -10.97 -26.09 -15.06
N ARG A 127 -11.30 -25.58 -13.86
CA ARG A 127 -11.78 -26.38 -12.73
C ARG A 127 -13.17 -25.91 -12.32
N THR A 128 -14.10 -26.84 -12.12
CA THR A 128 -15.45 -26.54 -11.62
C THR A 128 -15.40 -25.99 -10.20
N ILE A 129 -16.04 -24.84 -9.99
CA ILE A 129 -16.28 -24.25 -8.67
C ILE A 129 -17.66 -24.69 -8.16
N SER A 130 -18.69 -24.57 -9.01
CA SER A 130 -20.05 -25.01 -8.71
C SER A 130 -20.73 -25.58 -9.94
N GLU A 131 -21.66 -26.51 -9.69
CA GLU A 131 -22.55 -27.07 -10.69
C GLU A 131 -23.97 -26.70 -10.31
N GLU A 132 -24.72 -26.12 -11.24
CA GLU A 132 -26.09 -25.71 -11.00
C GLU A 132 -26.99 -26.28 -12.10
N ARG A 133 -28.16 -26.77 -11.68
CA ARG A 133 -29.19 -27.30 -12.57
C ARG A 133 -30.30 -26.27 -12.67
N ASN A 134 -30.57 -25.79 -13.89
CA ASN A 134 -31.75 -24.98 -14.15
C ASN A 134 -32.93 -25.91 -14.46
N ASP A 135 -33.77 -26.18 -13.45
CA ASP A 135 -34.94 -27.05 -13.58
C ASP A 135 -35.90 -26.60 -14.69
N SER A 136 -35.94 -25.29 -14.99
CA SER A 136 -36.83 -24.73 -16.00
C SER A 136 -36.46 -25.11 -17.44
N LEU A 137 -35.16 -25.28 -17.71
CA LEU A 137 -34.64 -25.53 -19.06
C LEU A 137 -34.06 -26.93 -19.24
N ALA A 138 -34.04 -27.74 -18.17
CA ALA A 138 -33.33 -29.02 -18.13
C ALA A 138 -31.86 -28.91 -18.58
N LEU A 139 -31.26 -27.72 -18.45
CA LEU A 139 -29.86 -27.45 -18.73
C LEU A 139 -29.08 -27.44 -17.42
N TRP A 140 -27.92 -28.07 -17.45
CA TRP A 140 -26.91 -28.04 -16.40
C TRP A 140 -25.82 -27.08 -16.85
N TYR A 141 -25.36 -26.21 -15.96
CA TYR A 141 -24.22 -25.33 -16.22
C TYR A 141 -23.21 -25.45 -15.09
N CYS A 142 -21.94 -25.32 -15.44
CA CYS A 142 -20.86 -25.21 -14.48
C CYS A 142 -20.36 -23.78 -14.41
N VAL A 143 -20.13 -23.29 -13.21
CA VAL A 143 -19.26 -22.15 -12.97
C VAL A 143 -17.85 -22.71 -12.82
N GLN A 144 -16.97 -22.39 -13.77
CA GLN A 144 -15.62 -22.92 -13.80
C GLN A 144 -14.59 -21.79 -13.69
N ARG A 145 -13.42 -22.08 -13.12
CA ARG A 145 -12.32 -21.14 -12.98
C ARG A 145 -11.05 -21.68 -13.62
N CYS A 146 -10.42 -20.84 -14.44
CA CYS A 146 -9.10 -21.13 -14.99
C CYS A 146 -8.05 -21.15 -13.86
N SER A 147 -7.47 -22.32 -13.58
CA SER A 147 -6.52 -22.53 -12.46
C SER A 147 -5.27 -23.24 -12.96
N CYS A 148 -4.16 -23.19 -12.21
CA CYS A 148 -2.96 -23.93 -12.60
C CYS A 148 -3.23 -25.44 -12.72
N GLU A 149 -2.72 -26.06 -13.78
CA GLU A 149 -2.93 -27.47 -14.12
C GLU A 149 -2.38 -28.39 -13.02
N ARG A 150 -1.25 -28.02 -12.41
CA ARG A 150 -0.56 -28.78 -11.35
C ARG A 150 -0.08 -27.85 -10.23
N GLU A 151 0.13 -28.40 -9.04
CA GLU A 151 0.63 -27.67 -7.85
C GLU A 151 2.07 -27.15 -8.01
N GLU A 152 2.85 -27.72 -8.93
CA GLU A 152 4.20 -27.23 -9.26
C GLU A 152 4.20 -25.86 -9.95
N PHE A 153 3.05 -25.40 -10.45
CA PHE A 153 2.92 -24.10 -11.08
C PHE A 153 2.32 -23.08 -10.12
N VAL A 154 2.91 -21.88 -10.10
CA VAL A 154 2.45 -20.72 -9.33
C VAL A 154 1.70 -19.79 -10.27
N ALA A 155 0.52 -19.36 -9.82
CA ALA A 155 -0.31 -18.40 -10.52
C ALA A 155 0.43 -17.06 -10.71
N LYS A 156 0.56 -16.62 -11.97
CA LYS A 156 0.82 -15.23 -12.36
C LYS A 156 -0.47 -14.63 -12.91
N THR A 157 -0.46 -13.35 -13.28
CA THR A 157 -1.68 -12.64 -13.72
C THR A 157 -2.32 -13.27 -14.98
N PHE A 158 -1.52 -13.80 -15.91
CA PHE A 158 -1.99 -14.29 -17.21
C PHE A 158 -1.61 -15.74 -17.52
N HIS A 159 -0.78 -16.38 -16.69
CA HIS A 159 -0.28 -17.74 -16.93
C HIS A 159 0.16 -18.39 -15.61
N CYS A 160 0.42 -19.69 -15.65
CA CYS A 160 1.00 -20.41 -14.53
C CYS A 160 2.46 -20.76 -14.85
N GLU A 161 3.39 -20.32 -13.99
CA GLU A 161 4.82 -20.58 -14.16
C GLU A 161 5.27 -21.67 -13.21
N ARG A 162 6.12 -22.60 -13.66
CA ARG A 162 6.67 -23.62 -12.78
C ARG A 162 7.51 -22.90 -11.72
N ALA A 163 7.23 -23.16 -10.44
CA ALA A 163 8.07 -22.67 -9.37
C ALA A 163 9.51 -23.11 -9.68
N LYS A 164 10.42 -22.16 -9.92
CA LYS A 164 11.84 -22.47 -9.98
C LYS A 164 12.23 -22.92 -8.58
N ILE A 165 12.20 -24.22 -8.34
CA ILE A 165 12.75 -24.84 -7.14
C ILE A 165 14.24 -24.50 -7.16
N GLN A 166 14.61 -23.37 -6.54
CA GLN A 166 15.96 -23.24 -6.02
C GLN A 166 16.03 -24.28 -4.91
N LEU A 167 16.62 -25.43 -5.23
CA LEU A 167 17.11 -26.39 -4.25
C LEU A 167 18.15 -25.66 -3.36
N LYS A 168 17.68 -24.87 -2.40
CA LYS A 168 18.39 -24.70 -1.13
C LYS A 168 18.04 -25.94 -0.31
N SER A 169 19.01 -26.84 -0.21
CA SER A 169 18.99 -28.00 0.68
C SER A 169 18.46 -27.62 2.07
N ASP A 170 17.42 -28.34 2.47
CA ASP A 170 17.07 -28.70 3.85
C ASP A 170 16.97 -27.56 4.87
N VAL A 171 15.80 -26.92 5.00
CA VAL A 171 14.96 -26.84 6.23
C VAL A 171 13.61 -26.22 5.81
N ALA A 172 12.80 -26.96 5.05
CA ALA A 172 11.39 -26.65 4.88
C ALA A 172 10.59 -27.41 5.94
N ARG A 173 10.38 -26.77 7.11
CA ARG A 173 9.31 -27.18 8.03
C ARG A 173 8.78 -25.94 8.75
N ASN A 174 7.60 -25.49 8.30
CA ASN A 174 6.68 -24.54 8.93
C ASN A 174 7.09 -23.04 8.90
N GLU A 175 6.77 -22.36 7.80
CA GLU A 175 6.65 -20.88 7.73
C GLU A 175 5.56 -20.30 8.67
N TYR A 176 4.83 -21.14 9.41
CA TYR A 176 3.92 -20.70 10.47
C TYR A 176 4.63 -20.29 11.79
N PHE A 177 5.94 -20.56 11.94
CA PHE A 177 6.65 -20.30 13.21
C PHE A 177 7.17 -18.87 13.39
N GLN A 178 7.14 -18.02 12.35
CA GLN A 178 7.81 -16.72 12.40
C GLN A 178 7.11 -15.66 13.27
N TRP A 179 5.98 -16.00 13.90
CA TRP A 179 5.09 -15.02 14.55
C TRP A 179 5.24 -14.90 16.08
N TYR A 180 5.97 -15.78 16.76
CA TYR A 180 5.90 -15.82 18.22
C TYR A 180 6.86 -14.84 18.91
N CYS A 181 8.05 -14.59 18.32
CA CYS A 181 9.13 -13.82 18.93
C CYS A 181 9.96 -13.07 17.89
N ASP A 182 10.21 -11.76 18.11
CA ASP A 182 10.97 -10.92 17.18
C ASP A 182 12.38 -11.46 16.97
N GLY A 183 12.73 -11.76 15.71
CA GLY A 183 14.03 -12.32 15.34
C GLY A 183 14.29 -13.74 15.86
N GLY A 184 13.27 -14.46 16.35
CA GLY A 184 13.41 -15.80 16.93
C GLY A 184 13.76 -15.82 18.42
N TYR A 185 13.84 -14.66 19.09
CA TYR A 185 14.18 -14.54 20.50
C TYR A 185 13.02 -13.94 21.30
N CYS A 186 12.54 -14.67 22.29
CA CYS A 186 11.45 -14.27 23.17
C CYS A 186 12.01 -13.56 24.40
N LYS A 187 11.35 -12.49 24.85
CA LYS A 187 11.66 -11.90 26.15
C LYS A 187 11.40 -12.92 27.26
N LEU A 188 12.29 -12.95 28.26
CA LEU A 188 12.11 -13.76 29.46
C LEU A 188 10.74 -13.46 30.10
N GLY A 189 10.04 -14.50 30.53
CA GLY A 189 8.69 -14.40 31.08
C GLY A 189 7.56 -14.25 30.05
N LYS A 190 7.86 -14.07 28.75
CA LYS A 190 6.81 -13.96 27.71
C LYS A 190 6.06 -15.28 27.55
N ASN A 191 4.74 -15.22 27.62
CA ASN A 191 3.84 -16.32 27.29
C ASN A 191 3.57 -16.37 25.77
N ILE A 192 3.55 -17.57 25.20
CA ILE A 192 3.14 -17.84 23.83
C ILE A 192 2.06 -18.91 23.81
N PHE A 193 1.20 -18.86 22.80
CA PHE A 193 0.19 -19.90 22.53
C PHE A 193 0.73 -20.80 21.42
N ASP A 194 0.92 -22.07 21.73
CA ASP A 194 1.52 -23.03 20.83
C ASP A 194 0.60 -24.24 20.66
N HIS A 195 0.13 -24.46 19.43
CA HIS A 195 -0.78 -25.56 19.11
C HIS A 195 -0.03 -26.89 19.17
N GLY A 196 -0.47 -27.81 20.02
CA GLY A 196 0.22 -29.10 20.25
C GLY A 196 1.55 -29.01 21.01
N CYS A 197 1.89 -27.87 21.61
CA CYS A 197 3.08 -27.70 22.46
C CYS A 197 4.45 -28.02 21.83
N LEU A 198 4.60 -27.81 20.53
CA LEU A 198 5.80 -28.13 19.74
C LEU A 198 7.07 -27.37 20.16
N LEU A 199 6.93 -26.25 20.85
CA LEU A 199 8.01 -25.38 21.31
C LEU A 199 8.50 -25.71 22.73
N THR A 200 7.77 -26.51 23.52
CA THR A 200 8.20 -26.87 24.89
C THR A 200 9.56 -27.55 24.83
N GLY A 201 10.53 -27.07 25.62
CA GLY A 201 11.90 -27.58 25.63
C GLY A 201 12.81 -27.00 24.54
N ARG A 202 12.30 -26.16 23.62
CA ARG A 202 13.14 -25.43 22.66
C ARG A 202 13.70 -24.14 23.25
N ALA A 203 14.86 -23.73 22.76
CA ALA A 203 15.45 -22.46 23.14
C ALA A 203 14.54 -21.30 22.69
N CYS A 204 14.27 -20.38 23.60
CA CYS A 204 13.55 -19.13 23.33
C CYS A 204 14.45 -17.90 23.49
N GLY A 205 15.72 -18.10 23.87
CA GLY A 205 16.73 -17.07 23.96
C GLY A 205 18.06 -17.62 24.48
N THR A 206 19.08 -16.76 24.62
CA THR A 206 20.37 -17.15 25.21
C THR A 206 20.16 -17.56 26.67
N ASN A 207 20.46 -18.82 26.99
CA ASN A 207 20.18 -19.44 28.30
C ASN A 207 18.70 -19.46 28.69
N MET A 208 17.78 -19.45 27.72
CA MET A 208 16.34 -19.49 27.94
C MET A 208 15.67 -20.63 27.17
N ILE A 209 14.66 -21.24 27.78
CA ILE A 209 13.89 -22.37 27.23
C ILE A 209 12.40 -22.14 27.40
N PHE A 210 11.59 -22.62 26.45
CA PHE A 210 10.14 -22.63 26.63
C PHE A 210 9.71 -23.71 27.62
N VAL A 211 8.97 -23.30 28.64
CA VAL A 211 8.40 -24.16 29.68
C VAL A 211 6.88 -24.09 29.61
N ARG A 212 6.22 -25.25 29.58
CA ARG A 212 4.76 -25.33 29.59
C ARG A 212 4.19 -24.78 30.91
N GLN A 213 3.33 -23.77 30.84
CA GLN A 213 2.63 -23.18 31.99
C GLN A 213 1.24 -23.82 32.19
N ARG A 214 0.46 -23.92 31.11
CA ARG A 214 -0.90 -24.50 31.14
C ARG A 214 -1.17 -25.25 29.85
N SER A 215 -1.76 -26.44 29.96
CA SER A 215 -2.24 -27.21 28.82
C SER A 215 -3.76 -27.08 28.75
N ASP A 216 -4.28 -26.60 27.64
CA ASP A 216 -5.61 -26.98 27.19
C ASP A 216 -5.45 -28.15 26.18
N THR A 217 -6.56 -28.75 25.77
CA THR A 217 -6.54 -29.94 24.90
C THR A 217 -5.98 -29.68 23.50
N GLU A 218 -6.11 -28.46 22.98
CA GLU A 218 -5.66 -28.11 21.61
C GLU A 218 -4.43 -27.18 21.59
N PHE A 219 -4.33 -26.26 22.55
CA PHE A 219 -3.24 -25.30 22.67
C PHE A 219 -2.61 -25.38 24.05
N CYS A 220 -1.34 -25.01 24.16
CA CYS A 220 -0.76 -24.72 25.45
C CYS A 220 -0.13 -23.35 25.51
N ILE A 221 -0.17 -22.81 26.72
CA ILE A 221 0.54 -21.60 27.08
C ILE A 221 1.93 -22.03 27.52
N GLN A 222 2.95 -21.57 26.82
CA GLN A 222 4.34 -21.79 27.18
C GLN A 222 4.99 -20.45 27.54
N GLN A 223 5.89 -20.46 28.50
CA GLN A 223 6.62 -19.28 28.95
C GLN A 223 8.11 -19.45 28.72
N CYS A 224 8.77 -18.43 28.19
CA CYS A 224 10.22 -18.40 28.10
C CYS A 224 10.81 -18.22 29.52
N LYS A 225 11.61 -19.18 30.01
CA LYS A 225 12.26 -19.15 31.34
C LYS A 225 13.74 -19.45 31.21
N CYS A 226 14.53 -19.20 32.26
CA CYS A 226 15.93 -19.61 32.25
C CYS A 226 16.08 -21.13 32.11
N LEU A 227 17.11 -21.55 31.36
CA LEU A 227 17.30 -22.91 30.86
C LEU A 227 17.25 -23.97 31.97
N ASN A 228 17.86 -23.69 33.11
CA ASN A 228 17.89 -24.56 34.28
C ASN A 228 18.16 -23.73 35.55
N GLY A 229 18.30 -24.40 36.70
CA GLY A 229 18.60 -23.76 37.98
C GLY A 229 19.99 -23.14 38.10
N ASP A 230 20.87 -23.25 37.10
CA ASP A 230 22.21 -22.65 37.11
C ASP A 230 22.19 -21.19 36.65
N TYR A 231 21.06 -20.72 36.11
CA TYR A 231 20.87 -19.34 35.66
C TYR A 231 19.87 -18.61 36.56
N ILE A 232 20.15 -17.35 36.85
CA ILE A 232 19.26 -16.44 37.57
C ILE A 232 18.77 -15.37 36.59
N GLU A 233 17.48 -15.06 36.68
CA GLU A 233 16.86 -13.93 35.99
C GLU A 233 17.38 -12.61 36.56
N ASN A 234 18.03 -11.81 35.73
CA ASN A 234 18.51 -10.47 36.06
C ASN A 234 18.28 -9.51 34.86
N ASP A 235 17.54 -8.42 35.08
CA ASP A 235 17.20 -7.40 34.07
C ASP A 235 16.67 -8.00 32.73
N GLY A 236 15.79 -9.02 32.83
CA GLY A 236 15.19 -9.69 31.67
C GLY A 236 16.13 -10.66 30.92
N GLN A 237 17.31 -10.95 31.47
CA GLN A 237 18.27 -11.90 30.92
C GLN A 237 18.53 -13.05 31.91
N CYS A 238 19.02 -14.19 31.41
CA CYS A 238 19.41 -15.34 32.22
C CYS A 238 20.94 -15.40 32.32
N LEU A 239 21.46 -14.99 33.48
CA LEU A 239 22.90 -14.97 33.78
C LEU A 239 23.28 -16.19 34.60
N LYS A 240 24.50 -16.72 34.41
CA LYS A 240 24.95 -17.90 35.14
C LYS A 240 25.23 -17.52 36.60
N LYS A 241 24.84 -18.35 37.57
CA LYS A 241 25.02 -18.07 39.01
C LYS A 241 26.46 -17.73 39.41
N GLU A 242 27.43 -18.34 38.74
CA GLU A 242 28.87 -18.09 38.96
C GLU A 242 29.25 -16.63 38.62
N GLU A 243 28.65 -16.02 37.60
CA GLU A 243 28.94 -14.65 37.16
C GLU A 243 28.40 -13.58 38.13
N LEU A 244 27.43 -13.95 38.99
CA LEU A 244 26.88 -13.04 40.00
C LEU A 244 27.73 -12.99 41.27
N ASN A 245 28.47 -14.06 41.60
CA ASN A 245 29.28 -14.10 42.80
C ASN A 245 30.54 -13.22 42.71
N ASP A 246 31.09 -13.03 41.51
CA ASP A 246 32.27 -12.16 41.33
C ASP A 246 31.91 -10.66 41.38
N ASN A 247 30.63 -10.31 41.21
CA ASN A 247 30.17 -8.92 41.18
C ASN A 247 29.67 -8.40 42.54
N ALA A 248 29.47 -9.27 43.54
CA ALA A 248 29.00 -8.88 44.87
C ALA A 248 30.03 -8.12 45.72
N ALA A 249 31.30 -8.03 45.28
CA ALA A 249 32.35 -7.26 45.96
C ALA A 249 32.55 -5.82 45.41
N ILE A 250 31.75 -5.39 44.42
CA ILE A 250 31.85 -4.05 43.83
C ILE A 250 30.54 -3.28 44.02
N GLU A 251 30.14 -3.10 45.28
CA GLU A 251 29.27 -1.98 45.67
C GLU A 251 30.08 -0.67 45.58
N HIS A 252 30.13 -0.05 44.40
CA HIS A 252 30.22 1.41 44.15
C HIS A 252 30.67 1.80 42.73
N SER A 253 30.96 0.86 41.85
CA SER A 253 31.33 1.20 40.47
C SER A 253 30.09 1.12 39.59
N THR A 254 29.51 2.27 39.26
CA THR A 254 28.60 2.45 38.12
C THR A 254 29.36 2.11 36.83
N SER A 255 29.52 0.81 36.55
CA SER A 255 30.07 0.37 35.27
C SER A 255 29.01 0.66 34.21
N LYS A 256 29.22 1.77 33.50
CA LYS A 256 28.72 2.02 32.15
C LYS A 256 29.09 0.82 31.27
N GLY A 257 28.27 -0.23 31.31
CA GLY A 257 28.06 -1.04 30.11
C GLY A 257 27.58 -0.03 29.07
N SER A 258 28.35 0.14 28.01
CA SER A 258 28.13 1.10 26.94
C SER A 258 26.84 0.78 26.19
N ARG A 259 25.69 1.01 26.86
CA ARG A 259 24.40 1.15 26.20
C ARG A 259 24.62 2.28 25.21
N LYS A 260 24.63 1.91 23.93
CA LYS A 260 24.74 2.82 22.81
C LYS A 260 23.73 3.94 23.06
N LEU A 261 24.24 5.14 23.35
CA LEU A 261 23.42 6.32 23.62
C LEU A 261 22.49 6.49 22.42
N ILE A 262 21.18 6.42 22.67
CA ILE A 262 20.17 6.63 21.66
C ILE A 262 20.08 8.15 21.46
N GLU A 263 20.28 8.59 20.21
CA GLU A 263 20.20 10.01 19.84
C GLU A 263 18.73 10.49 19.85
N VAL A 264 18.50 11.77 20.15
CA VAL A 264 17.17 12.38 19.97
C VAL A 264 16.74 12.21 18.52
N GLY A 265 15.48 11.84 18.31
CA GLY A 265 14.96 11.55 16.97
C GLY A 265 15.00 10.09 16.58
N HIS A 266 15.72 9.22 17.31
CA HIS A 266 15.67 7.79 17.05
C HIS A 266 14.26 7.25 17.25
N ILE A 267 13.80 6.40 16.32
CA ILE A 267 12.46 5.83 16.36
C ILE A 267 12.54 4.33 16.60
N PHE A 268 11.67 3.86 17.48
CA PHE A 268 11.58 2.51 17.97
C PHE A 268 10.16 1.98 17.81
N GLY A 269 10.02 0.76 17.30
CA GLY A 269 8.73 0.06 17.24
C GLY A 269 8.48 -0.67 18.55
N ASP A 270 7.39 -0.32 19.24
CA ASP A 270 7.04 -0.88 20.54
C ASP A 270 5.65 -1.52 20.51
N PHE A 271 5.61 -2.84 20.69
CA PHE A 271 4.36 -3.57 20.84
C PHE A 271 3.78 -3.32 22.22
N GLY A 272 2.57 -2.77 22.29
CA GLY A 272 1.88 -2.38 23.52
C GLY A 272 2.30 -1.04 24.09
N CYS A 273 3.19 -0.30 23.41
CA CYS A 273 3.68 1.00 23.86
C CYS A 273 4.29 1.03 25.27
N PHE A 274 4.84 -0.10 25.73
CA PHE A 274 5.32 -0.30 27.10
C PHE A 274 6.48 0.63 27.50
N SER A 275 7.27 1.11 26.53
CA SER A 275 8.41 2.01 26.74
C SER A 275 7.98 3.48 26.77
N THR A 276 6.70 3.80 26.64
CA THR A 276 6.19 5.17 26.72
C THR A 276 6.65 5.80 28.04
N ASN A 277 7.24 7.00 27.97
CA ASN A 277 7.83 7.72 29.11
C ASN A 277 9.07 7.07 29.74
N SER A 278 9.59 5.97 29.20
CA SER A 278 10.87 5.40 29.64
C SER A 278 12.03 6.24 29.11
N ALA A 279 13.10 6.36 29.91
CA ALA A 279 14.29 7.09 29.51
C ALA A 279 14.99 6.43 28.32
N CYS A 280 15.25 7.21 27.27
CA CYS A 280 16.02 6.77 26.10
C CYS A 280 17.41 7.43 26.02
N GLY A 281 17.68 8.43 26.87
CA GLY A 281 18.95 9.14 26.93
C GLY A 281 18.95 10.18 28.05
N THR A 282 20.05 10.95 28.19
CA THR A 282 20.12 12.04 29.17
C THR A 282 19.13 13.14 28.79
N ASN A 283 18.15 13.40 29.67
CA ASN A 283 17.04 14.33 29.45
C ASN A 283 16.10 13.94 28.30
N MET A 284 16.01 12.65 27.98
CA MET A 284 15.19 12.14 26.87
C MET A 284 14.28 10.99 27.32
N ILE A 285 13.07 10.93 26.76
CA ILE A 285 12.09 9.86 26.96
C ILE A 285 11.49 9.39 25.63
N PHE A 286 11.06 8.14 25.57
CA PHE A 286 10.27 7.65 24.44
C PHE A 286 8.85 8.22 24.47
N ARG A 287 8.43 8.87 23.39
CA ARG A 287 7.07 9.38 23.18
C ARG A 287 6.44 8.72 21.95
N PRO A 288 5.25 8.10 22.06
CA PRO A 288 4.55 7.56 20.90
C PRO A 288 4.12 8.70 19.98
N PHE A 289 4.25 8.49 18.67
CA PHE A 289 3.77 9.45 17.66
C PHE A 289 2.91 8.79 16.58
N ILE A 290 2.88 7.46 16.49
CA ILE A 290 1.94 6.68 15.66
C ILE A 290 1.44 5.50 16.48
N HIS A 291 0.13 5.31 16.53
CA HIS A 291 -0.52 4.11 17.08
C HIS A 291 -1.16 3.30 15.96
N PHE A 292 -0.89 2.00 15.93
CA PHE A 292 -1.52 1.02 15.07
C PHE A 292 -2.47 0.19 15.91
N TYR A 293 -3.74 0.18 15.52
CA TYR A 293 -4.75 -0.70 16.07
C TYR A 293 -5.02 -1.77 15.00
N ASN A 294 -4.53 -2.99 15.22
CA ASN A 294 -4.85 -4.10 14.31
C ASN A 294 -6.22 -4.67 14.71
N ILE A 295 -7.21 -4.55 13.84
CA ILE A 295 -8.61 -4.98 14.08
C ILE A 295 -8.85 -6.37 13.44
N THR A 296 -7.86 -7.25 13.44
CA THR A 296 -8.00 -8.62 12.90
C THR A 296 -7.77 -9.63 14.03
N ASP A 297 -8.88 -10.29 14.40
CA ASP A 297 -9.04 -11.46 15.27
C ASP A 297 -8.50 -11.43 16.71
N SER A 298 -9.45 -11.32 17.65
CA SER A 298 -9.47 -11.78 19.05
C SER A 298 -8.49 -11.21 20.08
N ILE A 299 -7.35 -10.59 19.70
CA ILE A 299 -6.45 -9.94 20.67
C ILE A 299 -5.95 -8.62 20.10
N SER A 300 -6.52 -7.51 20.56
CA SER A 300 -6.10 -6.15 20.19
C SER A 300 -4.73 -5.85 20.80
N HIS A 301 -3.65 -6.21 20.12
CA HIS A 301 -2.32 -5.70 20.47
C HIS A 301 -2.14 -4.34 19.81
N GLU A 302 -2.21 -3.29 20.63
CA GLU A 302 -1.74 -1.97 20.25
C GLU A 302 -0.27 -2.07 19.87
N LYS A 303 0.13 -1.54 18.73
CA LYS A 303 1.54 -1.35 18.37
C LYS A 303 1.74 0.14 18.20
N CYS A 304 2.82 0.71 18.67
CA CYS A 304 3.14 2.09 18.34
C CYS A 304 4.57 2.23 17.85
N LEU A 305 4.81 3.34 17.18
CA LEU A 305 6.14 3.86 16.96
C LEU A 305 6.36 4.98 17.96
N GLN A 306 7.48 4.88 18.67
CA GLN A 306 7.90 5.84 19.66
C GLN A 306 9.17 6.51 19.17
N ARG A 307 9.27 7.82 19.39
CA ARG A 307 10.47 8.61 19.12
C ARG A 307 11.12 8.96 20.46
N CYS A 308 12.45 8.91 20.52
CA CYS A 308 13.20 9.49 21.62
C CYS A 308 13.14 11.03 21.52
N SER A 309 12.55 11.67 22.52
CA SER A 309 12.29 13.12 22.56
C SER A 309 12.72 13.71 23.89
N CYS A 310 12.87 15.02 23.98
CA CYS A 310 13.20 15.68 25.24
C CYS A 310 12.13 15.43 26.31
N ILE A 311 12.58 15.22 27.55
CA ILE A 311 11.73 14.79 28.68
C ILE A 311 10.62 15.80 28.96
N ASN A 312 10.90 17.10 28.84
CA ASN A 312 9.96 18.20 29.02
C ASN A 312 10.44 19.45 28.25
N ASP A 313 9.66 20.52 28.31
CA ASP A 313 9.88 21.76 27.53
C ASP A 313 11.02 22.64 28.07
N ASN A 314 11.65 22.25 29.18
CA ASN A 314 12.86 22.91 29.69
C ASN A 314 14.10 22.50 28.88
N TYR A 315 13.99 21.50 28.00
CA TYR A 315 15.07 21.06 27.13
C TYR A 315 14.69 21.29 25.66
N ILE A 316 15.66 21.74 24.88
CA ILE A 316 15.53 21.89 23.44
C ILE A 316 16.37 20.82 22.72
N GLU A 317 15.86 20.34 21.59
CA GLU A 317 16.59 19.41 20.72
C GLU A 317 17.65 20.20 19.93
N GLU A 318 18.92 19.97 20.23
CA GLU A 318 20.06 20.57 19.54
C GLU A 318 21.12 19.51 19.28
N ASN A 319 21.58 19.38 18.02
CA ASN A 319 22.57 18.38 17.61
C ASN A 319 22.23 16.94 18.07
N LYS A 320 20.94 16.57 18.00
CA LYS A 320 20.39 15.29 18.45
C LYS A 320 20.59 14.99 19.94
N GLN A 321 20.75 16.03 20.76
CA GLN A 321 20.78 15.97 22.22
C GLN A 321 19.71 16.89 22.80
N CYS A 322 19.33 16.66 24.06
CA CYS A 322 18.39 17.52 24.78
C CYS A 322 19.17 18.38 25.76
N ILE A 323 19.32 19.66 25.40
CA ILE A 323 20.11 20.65 26.15
C ILE A 323 19.13 21.54 26.93
N GLU A 324 19.46 21.84 28.19
CA GLU A 324 18.63 22.69 29.03
C GLU A 324 18.56 24.10 28.44
N ARG A 325 17.35 24.65 28.36
CA ARG A 325 17.06 25.96 27.79
C ARG A 325 17.59 27.03 28.74
N THR A 326 18.83 27.49 28.54
CA THR A 326 19.34 28.67 29.23
C THR A 326 18.52 29.89 28.83
N GLN A 327 18.03 30.66 29.81
CA GLN A 327 17.07 31.76 29.67
C GLN A 327 17.58 33.01 28.89
N ASN A 328 18.42 32.87 27.86
CA ASN A 328 19.16 33.98 27.26
C ASN A 328 19.12 34.09 25.72
N LEU A 329 18.09 33.58 25.04
CA LEU A 329 17.90 33.84 23.60
C LEU A 329 16.79 34.88 23.33
N ASN A 330 17.23 36.15 23.23
CA ASN A 330 16.50 37.27 22.62
C ASN A 330 16.71 37.35 21.09
N SER A 331 17.09 36.27 20.40
CA SER A 331 17.34 36.32 18.94
C SER A 331 16.19 35.72 18.13
N LEU A 332 15.36 36.63 17.62
CA LEU A 332 14.55 36.57 16.40
C LEU A 332 14.80 35.34 15.50
N ASN A 333 13.96 34.31 15.65
CA ASN A 333 13.39 33.47 14.57
C ASN A 333 12.38 32.41 15.10
N GLU A 334 11.84 32.56 16.32
CA GLU A 334 10.91 31.62 16.93
C GLU A 334 9.46 31.80 16.41
N LEU A 335 9.01 30.80 15.64
CA LEU A 335 7.86 29.93 15.96
C LEU A 335 6.52 30.66 16.28
N CYS A 336 5.51 30.51 15.41
CA CYS A 336 4.16 31.12 15.52
C CYS A 336 3.35 30.77 16.81
N PHE A 337 3.96 30.03 17.73
CA PHE A 337 3.38 29.41 18.92
C PHE A 337 3.25 30.36 20.11
N ILE A 338 4.03 31.44 20.15
CA ILE A 338 4.04 32.33 21.31
C ILE A 338 3.12 33.55 21.12
N ASN A 339 2.85 33.96 19.87
CA ASN A 339 2.15 35.23 19.57
C ASN A 339 0.84 35.11 18.76
N ALA A 340 0.25 33.92 18.61
CA ALA A 340 -1.04 33.73 17.91
C ALA A 340 -1.11 34.29 16.47
N THR A 341 0.02 34.34 15.76
CA THR A 341 0.13 34.88 14.39
C THR A 341 0.26 33.81 13.30
N CYS A 342 -0.07 32.55 13.57
CA CYS A 342 -0.11 31.53 12.51
C CYS A 342 -1.16 31.96 11.46
N LYS A 343 -0.79 31.97 10.17
CA LYS A 343 -1.70 32.24 9.07
C LYS A 343 -2.50 30.98 8.75
N TYR A 344 -3.70 31.15 8.20
CA TYR A 344 -4.49 30.03 7.69
C TYR A 344 -3.67 29.28 6.62
N GLY A 345 -3.47 27.97 6.82
CA GLY A 345 -2.65 27.12 5.95
C GLY A 345 -1.20 26.93 6.39
N ASP A 346 -0.75 27.59 7.46
CA ASP A 346 0.58 27.33 8.02
C ASP A 346 0.68 25.87 8.51
N VAL A 347 1.67 25.14 8.00
CA VAL A 347 1.92 23.75 8.39
C VAL A 347 2.90 23.73 9.55
N VAL A 348 2.42 23.23 10.68
CA VAL A 348 3.23 23.05 11.90
C VAL A 348 3.70 21.61 12.01
N LYS A 349 4.98 21.44 12.33
CA LYS A 349 5.55 20.13 12.66
C LYS A 349 5.26 19.81 14.14
N ASP A 350 4.07 19.31 14.40
CA ASP A 350 3.62 18.88 15.74
C ASP A 350 4.06 17.43 16.02
N MET A 351 5.30 17.27 16.48
CA MET A 351 5.85 15.94 16.73
C MET A 351 5.26 15.36 18.02
N GLY A 352 4.29 14.46 17.86
CA GLY A 352 3.52 13.87 18.97
C GLY A 352 2.08 14.36 19.07
N CYS A 353 1.57 15.10 18.08
CA CYS A 353 0.18 15.56 17.99
C CYS A 353 -0.31 16.36 19.21
N GLN A 354 0.60 17.03 19.94
CA GLN A 354 0.28 17.74 21.19
C GLN A 354 -0.52 19.02 20.96
N LEU A 355 -0.45 19.56 19.76
CA LEU A 355 -1.13 20.76 19.34
C LEU A 355 -2.51 20.45 18.76
N SER A 356 -2.82 19.19 18.44
CA SER A 356 -4.14 18.80 17.91
C SER A 356 -5.28 19.30 18.81
N GLY A 357 -6.18 20.10 18.24
CA GLY A 357 -7.28 20.74 18.95
C GLY A 357 -6.92 22.03 19.68
N GLN A 358 -5.63 22.41 19.77
CA GLN A 358 -5.23 23.71 20.32
C GLN A 358 -5.51 24.84 19.34
N LYS A 359 -5.83 26.01 19.89
CA LYS A 359 -6.21 27.20 19.15
C LYS A 359 -4.96 27.86 18.56
N CYS A 360 -4.87 27.97 17.24
CA CYS A 360 -3.75 28.60 16.52
C CYS A 360 -4.07 30.00 15.96
N GLY A 361 -5.27 30.52 16.24
CA GLY A 361 -5.71 31.88 15.91
C GLY A 361 -7.15 32.14 16.39
N VAL A 362 -7.72 33.33 16.14
CA VAL A 362 -9.03 33.75 16.68
C VAL A 362 -10.15 32.72 16.42
N ASN A 363 -10.12 32.06 15.25
CA ASN A 363 -11.05 31.01 14.83
C ASN A 363 -10.35 29.80 14.19
N MET A 364 -9.07 29.56 14.50
CA MET A 364 -8.27 28.49 13.89
C MET A 364 -7.82 27.49 14.95
N TYR A 365 -7.81 26.21 14.60
CA TYR A 365 -7.36 25.11 15.44
C TYR A 365 -6.42 24.21 14.65
N PHE A 366 -5.43 23.62 15.31
CA PHE A 366 -4.63 22.57 14.68
C PHE A 366 -5.46 21.28 14.54
N ILE A 367 -5.41 20.68 13.35
CA ILE A 367 -6.09 19.41 13.02
C ILE A 367 -5.00 18.40 12.68
N SER A 368 -5.00 17.25 13.37
CA SER A 368 -4.16 16.11 12.97
C SER A 368 -4.79 15.37 11.80
N PHE A 369 -3.96 14.92 10.86
CA PHE A 369 -4.34 13.95 9.86
C PHE A 369 -3.47 12.71 10.03
N SER A 370 -4.10 11.55 10.13
CA SER A 370 -3.43 10.25 10.20
C SER A 370 -3.13 9.77 8.78
N VAL A 371 -1.86 9.54 8.45
CA VAL A 371 -1.45 8.93 7.18
C VAL A 371 -1.46 7.41 7.36
N ASN A 372 -2.34 6.70 6.63
CA ASN A 372 -2.31 5.24 6.56
C ASN A 372 -1.10 4.80 5.73
N LEU A 373 0.07 4.74 6.36
CA LEU A 373 1.29 4.21 5.75
C LEU A 373 1.28 2.68 5.85
N SER A 374 1.47 1.99 4.73
CA SER A 374 1.75 0.56 4.76
C SER A 374 3.03 0.29 5.55
N HIS A 375 3.16 -0.90 6.16
CA HIS A 375 4.34 -1.28 6.95
C HIS A 375 5.66 -1.11 6.16
N ASN A 376 5.62 -1.34 4.85
CA ASN A 376 6.74 -1.15 3.94
C ASN A 376 7.17 0.32 3.81
N SER A 377 6.21 1.25 3.75
CA SER A 377 6.47 2.69 3.62
C SER A 377 7.22 3.26 4.83
N LEU A 378 7.10 2.61 5.99
CA LEU A 378 7.67 3.06 7.25
C LEU A 378 9.16 2.73 7.41
N ASN A 379 9.59 1.54 6.99
CA ASN A 379 11.02 1.17 6.95
C ASN A 379 11.81 2.12 6.04
N CYS A 380 11.17 2.54 4.95
CA CYS A 380 11.75 3.39 3.93
C CYS A 380 12.08 4.79 4.51
N LEU A 381 11.18 5.36 5.33
CA LEU A 381 11.41 6.63 6.04
C LEU A 381 12.57 6.61 7.06
N TYR A 382 13.05 5.42 7.46
CA TYR A 382 14.23 5.25 8.31
C TYR A 382 15.55 5.11 7.53
N GLY A 383 15.54 5.35 6.22
CA GLY A 383 16.70 5.12 5.37
C GLY A 383 16.96 3.64 5.08
N ASN A 384 15.94 2.78 5.21
CA ASN A 384 16.01 1.36 4.84
C ASN A 384 15.06 1.06 3.67
N CYS A 385 14.98 1.97 2.71
CA CYS A 385 14.25 1.72 1.47
C CYS A 385 14.94 0.63 0.65
N SER A 386 14.13 -0.20 -0.01
CA SER A 386 14.64 -0.96 -1.17
C SER A 386 14.81 -0.01 -2.36
N LEU A 387 15.76 -0.31 -3.24
CA LEU A 387 15.87 0.39 -4.52
C LEU A 387 14.53 0.29 -5.27
N SER A 388 14.12 1.39 -5.89
CA SER A 388 12.84 1.53 -6.59
C SER A 388 11.59 1.44 -5.71
N GLN A 389 11.73 1.50 -4.38
CA GLN A 389 10.58 1.51 -3.49
C GLN A 389 9.86 2.87 -3.54
N GLU A 390 8.55 2.85 -3.79
CA GLU A 390 7.68 4.03 -3.82
C GLU A 390 7.15 4.39 -2.42
N ILE A 391 7.13 5.70 -2.11
CA ILE A 391 6.51 6.29 -0.93
C ILE A 391 5.58 7.43 -1.35
N LEU A 392 4.45 7.54 -0.66
CA LEU A 392 3.58 8.71 -0.71
C LEU A 392 4.07 9.81 0.25
N ASP A 393 4.44 10.95 -0.32
CA ASP A 393 4.99 12.12 0.35
C ASP A 393 4.00 13.30 0.30
N TYR A 394 3.23 13.46 1.38
CA TYR A 394 2.33 14.59 1.55
C TYR A 394 3.12 15.86 1.88
N GLY A 395 3.13 16.82 0.97
CA GLY A 395 3.93 18.04 1.06
C GLY A 395 5.21 18.01 0.23
N CYS A 396 5.54 16.90 -0.44
CA CYS A 396 6.66 16.79 -1.38
C CYS A 396 8.02 17.17 -0.77
N LYS A 397 8.29 16.73 0.46
CA LYS A 397 9.49 17.06 1.24
C LYS A 397 10.60 16.01 1.20
N LEU A 398 10.35 14.83 0.63
CA LEU A 398 11.32 13.75 0.53
C LEU A 398 12.30 13.94 -0.60
N ASP A 399 12.02 14.78 -1.61
CA ASP A 399 12.92 14.97 -2.75
C ASP A 399 14.36 15.30 -2.31
N GLY A 400 15.32 14.52 -2.80
CA GLY A 400 16.74 14.62 -2.44
C GLY A 400 17.12 14.12 -1.04
N GLN A 401 16.18 13.69 -0.19
CA GLN A 401 16.48 13.13 1.11
C GLN A 401 17.08 11.71 0.98
N PRO A 402 18.01 11.30 1.85
CA PRO A 402 18.58 9.97 1.81
C PRO A 402 17.52 8.91 2.15
N CYS A 403 17.38 7.92 1.28
CA CYS A 403 16.45 6.79 1.45
C CYS A 403 17.18 5.48 1.77
N GLY A 404 18.51 5.49 1.68
CA GLY A 404 19.42 4.49 2.23
C GLY A 404 20.87 4.82 1.90
N PRO A 405 21.83 3.94 2.23
CA PRO A 405 23.23 4.17 1.91
C PRO A 405 23.38 4.40 0.41
N ASN A 406 23.90 5.56 0.00
CA ASN A 406 24.12 5.93 -1.40
C ASN A 406 22.85 5.96 -2.26
N MET A 407 21.69 6.17 -1.63
CA MET A 407 20.40 6.29 -2.30
C MET A 407 19.66 7.54 -1.82
N THR A 408 18.96 8.21 -2.73
CA THR A 408 18.14 9.40 -2.49
C THR A 408 16.73 9.22 -3.02
N PHE A 409 15.76 9.82 -2.34
CA PHE A 409 14.41 9.92 -2.86
C PHE A 409 14.36 10.89 -4.05
N ARG A 410 13.59 10.54 -5.07
CA ARG A 410 13.24 11.39 -6.20
C ARG A 410 11.73 11.41 -6.40
N LEU A 411 11.15 12.59 -6.63
CA LEU A 411 9.72 12.70 -6.94
C LEU A 411 9.42 12.18 -8.35
N VAL A 412 8.45 11.27 -8.46
CA VAL A 412 7.97 10.70 -9.73
C VAL A 412 6.57 11.17 -10.10
N ASP A 413 5.76 11.56 -9.11
CA ASP A 413 4.41 12.08 -9.34
C ASP A 413 4.06 13.19 -8.34
N LYS A 414 3.16 14.11 -8.73
CA LYS A 414 2.69 15.23 -7.92
C LYS A 414 1.23 15.54 -8.22
N GLU A 415 0.36 15.10 -7.32
CA GLU A 415 -1.07 15.35 -7.34
C GLU A 415 -1.42 16.55 -6.44
N LYS A 416 -2.14 17.54 -6.96
CA LYS A 416 -2.72 18.62 -6.15
C LYS A 416 -4.03 18.11 -5.52
N LEU A 417 -4.06 17.99 -4.20
CA LEU A 417 -5.26 17.64 -3.45
C LEU A 417 -6.03 18.91 -3.13
N GLY A 418 -7.26 19.06 -3.65
CA GLY A 418 -8.14 20.11 -3.19
C GLY A 418 -9.54 20.11 -3.77
N ASP A 419 -10.52 19.92 -2.88
CA ASP A 419 -11.78 20.66 -2.93
C ASP A 419 -11.53 22.08 -2.40
N LYS A 420 -12.38 23.06 -2.77
CA LYS A 420 -12.22 24.53 -2.63
C LYS A 420 -11.73 25.10 -1.28
N GLU A 421 -11.54 24.30 -0.24
CA GLU A 421 -11.15 24.73 1.11
C GLU A 421 -9.82 24.15 1.64
N ILE A 422 -9.22 23.13 1.00
CA ILE A 422 -7.96 22.51 1.46
C ILE A 422 -7.00 22.32 0.28
N LEU A 423 -5.94 23.14 0.20
CA LEU A 423 -4.87 22.97 -0.80
C LEU A 423 -3.75 22.11 -0.20
N GLY A 424 -3.76 20.81 -0.49
CA GLY A 424 -2.65 19.89 -0.23
C GLY A 424 -1.90 19.52 -1.51
N VAL A 425 -0.68 19.03 -1.39
CA VAL A 425 0.04 18.34 -2.47
C VAL A 425 0.42 16.95 -1.99
N LYS A 426 0.13 15.95 -2.81
CA LYS A 426 0.51 14.55 -2.62
C LYS A 426 1.55 14.24 -3.69
N CYS A 427 2.77 13.95 -3.28
CA CYS A 427 3.79 13.48 -4.19
C CYS A 427 4.00 11.97 -4.03
N THR A 428 4.42 11.31 -5.10
CA THR A 428 4.98 9.96 -5.04
C THR A 428 6.49 10.11 -5.20
N ALA A 429 7.26 9.59 -4.26
CA ALA A 429 8.71 9.59 -4.26
C ALA A 429 9.22 8.15 -4.43
N ILE A 430 10.27 7.94 -5.21
CA ILE A 430 10.93 6.64 -5.38
C ILE A 430 12.35 6.73 -4.80
N CYS A 431 12.82 5.66 -4.15
CA CYS A 431 14.22 5.57 -3.72
C CYS A 431 15.12 5.11 -4.87
N GLU A 432 16.08 5.93 -5.30
CA GLU A 432 17.03 5.63 -6.37
C GLU A 432 18.48 5.84 -5.91
N CYS A 433 19.46 5.36 -6.67
CA CYS A 433 20.87 5.64 -6.37
C CYS A 433 21.13 7.15 -6.42
N ALA A 434 21.86 7.67 -5.43
CA ALA A 434 22.34 9.05 -5.49
C ALA A 434 23.25 9.23 -6.71
N SER A 435 23.26 10.43 -7.30
CA SER A 435 23.87 10.73 -8.62
C SER A 435 25.37 10.37 -8.76
N GLU A 436 26.06 10.13 -7.65
CA GLU A 436 27.48 9.79 -7.58
C GLU A 436 27.77 8.28 -7.35
N PHE A 437 26.73 7.45 -7.25
CA PHE A 437 26.84 6.02 -6.97
C PHE A 437 26.12 5.16 -8.02
N TYR A 438 26.60 3.93 -8.15
CA TYR A 438 25.94 2.87 -8.89
C TYR A 438 25.87 1.60 -8.03
N GLU A 439 24.92 0.73 -8.32
CA GLU A 439 24.67 -0.47 -7.54
C GLU A 439 25.58 -1.64 -7.98
N TYR A 440 26.41 -2.18 -7.10
CA TYR A 440 27.27 -3.34 -7.38
C TYR A 440 26.96 -4.51 -6.44
N GLY A 441 26.29 -5.55 -6.94
CA GLY A 441 26.08 -6.79 -6.17
C GLY A 441 25.35 -6.61 -4.84
N GLY A 442 24.33 -5.74 -4.80
CA GLY A 442 23.61 -5.39 -3.56
C GLY A 442 24.39 -4.51 -2.59
N ARG A 443 25.48 -3.86 -3.04
CA ARG A 443 26.22 -2.83 -2.30
C ARG A 443 26.57 -1.65 -3.20
N ASN A 444 26.37 -0.44 -2.71
CA ASN A 444 26.68 0.77 -3.46
C ASN A 444 28.17 1.14 -3.35
N ARG A 445 28.86 1.36 -4.47
CA ARG A 445 30.28 1.76 -4.51
C ARG A 445 30.47 3.10 -5.24
N ALA A 446 31.41 3.90 -4.75
CA ALA A 446 31.78 5.19 -5.32
C ALA A 446 32.62 5.03 -6.60
N PHE A 447 32.54 6.02 -7.50
CA PHE A 447 33.36 6.13 -8.70
C PHE A 447 34.86 6.23 -8.35
N ILE A 448 35.67 5.26 -8.80
CA ILE A 448 37.13 5.42 -8.90
C ILE A 448 37.52 5.12 -10.35
N TYR A 449 38.00 6.14 -11.06
CA TYR A 449 38.57 6.05 -12.40
C TYR A 449 39.92 5.30 -12.35
N ILE A 450 39.95 4.01 -12.69
CA ILE A 450 41.20 3.31 -13.05
C ILE A 450 40.95 2.46 -14.29
N ALA A 451 41.67 2.78 -15.36
CA ALA A 451 41.72 2.04 -16.61
C ALA A 451 42.47 0.70 -16.44
N TYR A 452 42.07 -0.31 -17.22
CA TYR A 452 42.67 -1.64 -17.42
C TYR A 452 42.40 -2.72 -16.35
N SER A 453 41.43 -3.61 -16.64
CA SER A 453 41.52 -5.07 -16.43
C SER A 453 40.17 -5.72 -16.75
N MET A 454 40.11 -6.54 -17.81
CA MET A 454 38.92 -7.27 -18.25
C MET A 454 38.61 -8.46 -17.35
N THR A 455 37.70 -8.31 -16.38
CA THR A 455 37.02 -9.45 -15.74
C THR A 455 35.59 -9.06 -15.34
N SER A 456 34.59 -9.71 -15.94
CA SER A 456 33.21 -9.81 -15.43
C SER A 456 32.55 -8.47 -15.04
N PHE A 457 32.33 -7.59 -16.02
CA PHE A 457 31.51 -6.40 -15.82
C PHE A 457 30.03 -6.77 -15.92
N GLN A 458 29.27 -6.53 -14.86
CA GLN A 458 27.83 -6.57 -14.91
C GLN A 458 27.35 -5.12 -15.03
N TYR A 459 26.81 -4.77 -16.19
CA TYR A 459 26.33 -3.44 -16.55
C TYR A 459 25.20 -3.01 -15.61
N CYS A 460 25.33 -1.87 -14.93
CA CYS A 460 24.17 -1.18 -14.35
C CYS A 460 23.43 -0.49 -15.49
N PRO A 461 22.13 -0.74 -15.68
CA PRO A 461 21.39 -0.06 -16.70
C PRO A 461 21.44 1.45 -16.46
N GLN A 462 21.84 2.22 -17.48
CA GLN A 462 21.58 3.67 -17.48
C GLN A 462 20.08 3.91 -17.24
N VAL A 463 19.75 4.96 -16.49
CA VAL A 463 18.34 5.28 -16.13
C VAL A 463 17.47 5.44 -17.37
N HIS A 464 18.07 5.82 -18.50
CA HIS A 464 17.42 5.91 -19.80
C HIS A 464 18.41 5.50 -20.90
N TYR A 465 18.23 4.30 -21.45
CA TYR A 465 18.88 3.92 -22.70
C TYR A 465 18.23 4.65 -23.86
N LYS A 466 19.03 5.00 -24.87
CA LYS A 466 18.49 5.51 -26.12
C LYS A 466 17.87 4.37 -26.91
N HIS A 467 16.88 4.70 -27.73
CA HIS A 467 16.39 3.75 -28.72
C HIS A 467 17.56 3.29 -29.60
N GLU A 468 17.58 1.98 -29.89
CA GLU A 468 18.65 1.28 -30.61
C GLU A 468 20.00 1.16 -29.89
N GLU A 469 20.10 1.59 -28.63
CA GLU A 469 21.32 1.39 -27.84
C GLU A 469 21.50 -0.09 -27.45
N GLU A 470 22.69 -0.61 -27.69
CA GLU A 470 23.05 -2.01 -27.45
C GLU A 470 23.88 -2.19 -26.18
N ILE A 471 23.60 -3.26 -25.44
CA ILE A 471 24.35 -3.67 -24.26
C ILE A 471 24.72 -5.15 -24.31
N PHE A 472 25.80 -5.50 -23.64
CA PHE A 472 26.16 -6.89 -23.38
C PHE A 472 25.60 -7.33 -22.03
N ASP A 473 24.79 -8.38 -22.01
CA ASP A 473 24.13 -8.90 -20.82
C ASP A 473 24.44 -10.38 -20.62
N ALA A 474 25.21 -10.67 -19.57
CA ALA A 474 25.57 -12.03 -19.18
C ALA A 474 24.37 -12.76 -18.57
N GLY A 475 23.90 -13.81 -19.23
CA GLY A 475 22.69 -14.54 -18.86
C GLY A 475 21.39 -14.02 -19.45
N CYS A 476 21.42 -12.99 -20.32
CA CYS A 476 20.22 -12.40 -20.92
C CYS A 476 19.13 -12.00 -19.92
N ARG A 477 19.53 -11.55 -18.73
CA ARG A 477 18.65 -11.26 -17.58
C ARG A 477 17.77 -10.03 -17.78
N LEU A 478 18.19 -9.12 -18.65
CA LEU A 478 17.51 -7.85 -18.93
C LEU A 478 16.47 -7.96 -20.06
N THR A 479 16.40 -9.07 -20.79
CA THR A 479 15.40 -9.24 -21.86
C THR A 479 13.97 -9.08 -21.32
N GLY A 480 13.20 -8.16 -21.90
CA GLY A 480 11.85 -7.79 -21.45
C GLY A 480 11.80 -6.79 -20.30
N GLN A 481 12.93 -6.42 -19.69
CA GLN A 481 12.99 -5.35 -18.70
C GLN A 481 12.93 -3.97 -19.38
N LYS A 482 12.39 -2.98 -18.68
CA LYS A 482 12.32 -1.61 -19.18
C LYS A 482 13.71 -0.98 -19.27
N CYS A 483 14.00 -0.34 -20.40
CA CYS A 483 15.24 0.40 -20.64
C CYS A 483 15.02 1.91 -20.73
N ALA A 484 13.78 2.36 -20.99
CA ALA A 484 13.30 3.74 -20.90
C ALA A 484 11.74 3.73 -20.85
N PRO A 485 11.05 4.88 -20.64
CA PRO A 485 9.60 4.95 -20.77
C PRO A 485 9.15 4.38 -22.12
N ASN A 486 8.24 3.41 -22.09
CA ASN A 486 7.72 2.71 -23.27
C ASN A 486 8.77 1.96 -24.11
N MET A 487 9.94 1.65 -23.54
CA MET A 487 10.99 0.88 -24.19
C MET A 487 11.41 -0.31 -23.32
N VAL A 488 11.72 -1.43 -23.96
CA VAL A 488 12.18 -2.67 -23.33
C VAL A 488 13.43 -3.21 -24.03
N PHE A 489 14.25 -3.94 -23.28
CA PHE A 489 15.38 -4.65 -23.86
C PHE A 489 14.91 -5.87 -24.66
N LYS A 490 15.42 -5.99 -25.88
CA LYS A 490 15.18 -7.13 -26.77
C LYS A 490 16.51 -7.78 -27.15
N ALA A 491 16.62 -9.09 -27.00
CA ALA A 491 17.81 -9.83 -27.44
C ALA A 491 17.95 -9.77 -28.96
N VAL A 492 19.08 -9.22 -29.45
CA VAL A 492 19.40 -9.14 -30.87
C VAL A 492 20.41 -10.21 -31.31
N GLN A 493 21.29 -10.65 -30.40
CA GLN A 493 22.24 -11.71 -30.66
C GLN A 493 22.48 -12.56 -29.41
N ASN A 494 22.28 -13.88 -29.51
CA ASN A 494 22.49 -14.82 -28.42
C ASN A 494 23.83 -15.55 -28.55
N PHE A 495 24.57 -15.62 -27.44
CA PHE A 495 25.72 -16.48 -27.21
C PHE A 495 25.34 -17.58 -26.20
N PHE A 496 26.22 -18.56 -25.98
CA PHE A 496 25.92 -19.77 -25.18
C PHE A 496 25.19 -19.50 -23.86
N ASN A 497 25.63 -18.48 -23.11
CA ASN A 497 25.00 -18.03 -21.88
C ASN A 497 24.83 -16.51 -21.80
N ASP A 498 25.17 -15.75 -22.84
CA ASP A 498 25.18 -14.28 -22.84
C ASP A 498 24.40 -13.76 -24.05
N CYS A 499 24.04 -12.48 -24.09
CA CYS A 499 23.51 -11.88 -25.31
C CYS A 499 23.87 -10.41 -25.43
N ILE A 500 23.83 -9.93 -26.66
CA ILE A 500 23.67 -8.51 -26.94
C ILE A 500 22.17 -8.22 -26.98
N GLN A 501 21.77 -7.22 -26.22
CA GLN A 501 20.39 -6.73 -26.16
C GLN A 501 20.33 -5.29 -26.63
N ARG A 502 19.22 -4.93 -27.26
CA ARG A 502 18.97 -3.59 -27.77
C ARG A 502 17.74 -2.99 -27.10
N CYS A 503 17.78 -1.70 -26.77
CA CYS A 503 16.62 -0.98 -26.25
C CYS A 503 15.65 -0.62 -27.41
N THR A 504 14.47 -1.24 -27.42
CA THR A 504 13.46 -1.05 -28.48
C THR A 504 12.14 -0.61 -27.87
N CYS A 505 11.24 0.01 -28.66
CA CYS A 505 9.88 0.27 -28.20
C CYS A 505 9.20 -1.02 -27.71
N GLU A 506 8.42 -0.91 -26.63
CA GLU A 506 7.53 -1.98 -26.17
C GLU A 506 6.50 -2.31 -27.26
N GLU A 507 5.97 -3.53 -27.27
CA GLU A 507 4.94 -3.90 -28.25
C GLU A 507 3.79 -2.89 -28.21
N GLU A 508 3.29 -2.48 -29.39
CA GLU A 508 2.26 -1.45 -29.60
C GLU A 508 2.70 0.03 -29.46
N TYR A 509 4.00 0.29 -29.26
CA TYR A 509 4.57 1.63 -29.31
C TYR A 509 5.36 1.85 -30.61
N ASN A 510 5.23 3.06 -31.17
CA ASN A 510 6.00 3.51 -32.32
C ASN A 510 7.07 4.51 -31.86
N TYR A 511 8.24 4.50 -32.50
CA TYR A 511 9.30 5.46 -32.19
C TYR A 511 9.08 6.77 -32.94
N ASN A 512 9.14 7.92 -32.24
CA ASN A 512 9.20 9.23 -32.88
C ASN A 512 10.67 9.66 -33.01
N GLU A 513 11.16 9.80 -34.24
CA GLU A 513 12.52 10.33 -34.47
C GLU A 513 12.67 11.78 -34.00
N GLU A 514 11.60 12.59 -34.03
CA GLU A 514 11.67 14.01 -33.64
C GLU A 514 11.82 14.19 -32.13
N ASP A 515 11.13 13.36 -31.34
CA ASP A 515 11.11 13.48 -29.88
C ASP A 515 12.14 12.55 -29.20
N GLY A 516 12.64 11.54 -29.92
CA GLY A 516 13.53 10.52 -29.37
C GLY A 516 12.83 9.57 -28.38
N GLU A 517 11.50 9.46 -28.47
CA GLU A 517 10.64 8.73 -27.53
C GLU A 517 9.76 7.70 -28.23
N CYS A 518 9.45 6.61 -27.53
CA CYS A 518 8.44 5.64 -27.96
C CYS A 518 7.07 6.08 -27.45
N PHE A 519 6.10 6.23 -28.34
CA PHE A 519 4.75 6.65 -28.03
C PHE A 519 3.75 5.60 -28.49
N ARG A 520 2.72 5.35 -27.69
CA ARG A 520 1.57 4.56 -28.12
C ARG A 520 0.74 5.49 -28.98
N GLU A 521 0.16 5.00 -30.05
CA GLU A 521 -0.82 5.76 -30.83
C GLU A 521 -2.09 6.16 -30.01
N TRP A 522 -2.14 5.78 -28.73
CA TRP A 522 -3.34 5.81 -27.89
C TRP A 522 -2.97 6.34 -26.50
N TYR A 523 -3.25 7.61 -26.24
CA TYR A 523 -3.81 8.16 -24.99
C TYR A 523 -3.69 9.69 -24.98
N CYS A 524 -4.67 10.32 -24.37
CA CYS A 524 -4.65 11.74 -24.03
C CYS A 524 -4.05 11.86 -22.64
N GLU A 525 -2.86 12.44 -22.52
CA GLU A 525 -2.18 12.56 -21.23
C GLU A 525 -3.06 13.29 -20.21
N GLY A 526 -3.23 12.69 -19.03
CA GLY A 526 -4.03 13.25 -17.94
C GLY A 526 -5.53 13.39 -18.23
N GLY A 527 -6.06 12.75 -19.27
CA GLY A 527 -7.47 12.88 -19.68
C GLY A 527 -7.77 14.09 -20.57
N TYR A 528 -6.73 14.75 -21.12
CA TYR A 528 -6.87 15.89 -22.01
C TYR A 528 -6.27 15.60 -23.38
N CYS A 529 -7.13 15.58 -24.40
CA CYS A 529 -6.77 15.39 -25.79
C CYS A 529 -6.50 16.73 -26.47
N LYS A 530 -5.53 16.75 -27.39
CA LYS A 530 -5.39 17.87 -28.32
C LYS A 530 -6.67 17.97 -29.17
N LEU A 531 -7.14 19.19 -29.40
CA LEU A 531 -8.27 19.46 -30.29
C LEU A 531 -7.99 18.87 -31.68
N ARG A 532 -9.02 18.35 -32.34
CA ARG A 532 -8.94 17.65 -33.64
C ARG A 532 -8.15 16.34 -33.67
N LYS A 533 -7.63 15.86 -32.53
CA LYS A 533 -7.04 14.51 -32.47
C LYS A 533 -8.13 13.48 -32.77
N MET A 534 -7.85 12.54 -33.67
CA MET A 534 -8.75 11.44 -34.05
C MET A 534 -8.47 10.20 -33.20
N PHE A 535 -9.49 9.39 -32.97
CA PHE A 535 -9.49 8.23 -32.08
C PHE A 535 -10.31 7.12 -32.69
N TYR A 536 -9.77 5.90 -32.76
CA TYR A 536 -10.60 4.72 -33.03
C TYR A 536 -11.14 4.20 -31.69
N ASP A 537 -12.46 4.20 -31.54
CA ASP A 537 -13.17 3.84 -30.33
C ASP A 537 -14.05 2.61 -30.58
N TYR A 538 -13.73 1.51 -29.91
CA TYR A 538 -14.48 0.26 -30.00
C TYR A 538 -15.81 0.38 -29.28
N GLY A 539 -16.92 0.24 -29.99
CA GLY A 539 -18.26 0.42 -29.41
C GLY A 539 -18.66 1.88 -29.18
N CYS A 540 -17.90 2.87 -29.69
CA CYS A 540 -18.20 4.30 -29.52
C CYS A 540 -18.40 4.76 -28.07
N ALA A 541 -17.77 4.07 -27.12
CA ALA A 541 -17.94 4.24 -25.68
C ALA A 541 -17.58 5.64 -25.17
N LEU A 542 -16.69 6.36 -25.85
CA LEU A 542 -16.22 7.70 -25.50
C LEU A 542 -17.10 8.82 -26.06
N THR A 543 -18.11 8.53 -26.89
CA THR A 543 -18.98 9.56 -27.48
C THR A 543 -19.58 10.44 -26.39
N ASN A 544 -19.47 11.77 -26.53
CA ASN A 544 -19.87 12.78 -25.54
C ASN A 544 -19.08 12.84 -24.23
N TYR A 545 -18.08 11.98 -24.00
CA TYR A 545 -17.17 12.15 -22.88
C TYR A 545 -16.31 13.39 -23.08
N LYS A 546 -15.95 14.04 -21.97
CA LYS A 546 -15.03 15.17 -21.99
C LYS A 546 -13.65 14.69 -22.41
N CYS A 547 -13.10 15.33 -23.44
CA CYS A 547 -11.72 15.15 -23.89
C CYS A 547 -10.86 16.38 -23.59
N GLY A 548 -11.41 17.41 -22.94
CA GLY A 548 -10.66 18.60 -22.54
C GLY A 548 -11.52 19.68 -21.90
N ILE A 549 -10.93 20.85 -21.60
CA ILE A 549 -11.69 22.02 -21.13
C ILE A 549 -12.55 22.53 -22.29
N ASN A 550 -13.87 22.52 -22.11
CA ASN A 550 -14.86 22.86 -23.14
C ASN A 550 -14.79 21.97 -24.41
N MET A 551 -14.26 20.75 -24.28
CA MET A 551 -14.15 19.80 -25.39
C MET A 551 -14.81 18.46 -25.05
N LYS A 552 -15.32 17.75 -26.08
CA LYS A 552 -15.86 16.40 -25.98
C LYS A 552 -15.48 15.56 -27.21
N PHE A 553 -15.51 14.24 -27.06
CA PHE A 553 -15.42 13.34 -28.19
C PHE A 553 -16.70 13.36 -29.03
N VAL A 554 -16.54 13.44 -30.34
CA VAL A 554 -17.62 13.46 -31.33
C VAL A 554 -17.32 12.42 -32.39
N ILE A 555 -18.33 11.67 -32.82
CA ILE A 555 -18.16 10.68 -33.89
C ILE A 555 -17.88 11.41 -35.21
N LEU A 556 -16.76 11.05 -35.84
CA LEU A 556 -16.37 11.49 -37.17
C LEU A 556 -16.84 10.50 -38.23
N LEU A 557 -16.66 9.20 -37.99
CA LEU A 557 -17.05 8.11 -38.88
C LEU A 557 -17.44 6.87 -38.07
N GLU A 558 -18.60 6.27 -38.33
CA GLU A 558 -18.91 4.93 -37.84
C GLU A 558 -18.30 3.88 -38.77
N VAL A 559 -17.71 2.84 -38.17
CA VAL A 559 -17.05 1.73 -38.85
C VAL A 559 -17.82 0.45 -38.52
N ASP A 560 -17.89 -0.49 -39.47
CA ASP A 560 -18.64 -1.74 -39.31
C ASP A 560 -18.35 -2.44 -37.98
N GLY A 561 -19.40 -2.95 -37.34
CA GLY A 561 -19.31 -3.64 -36.04
C GLY A 561 -19.52 -2.75 -34.81
N GLY A 562 -20.00 -1.52 -34.98
CA GLY A 562 -20.30 -0.60 -33.86
C GLY A 562 -19.07 0.15 -33.33
N ASN A 563 -17.95 0.10 -34.06
CA ASN A 563 -16.77 0.91 -33.76
C ASN A 563 -16.93 2.28 -34.44
N CYS A 564 -16.20 3.29 -33.97
CA CYS A 564 -16.16 4.57 -34.67
C CYS A 564 -14.81 5.25 -34.56
N ILE A 565 -14.52 6.05 -35.57
CA ILE A 565 -13.51 7.09 -35.48
C ILE A 565 -14.18 8.30 -34.86
N GLN A 566 -13.68 8.75 -33.72
CA GLN A 566 -14.10 9.95 -33.03
C GLN A 566 -13.01 11.02 -33.09
N VAL A 567 -13.38 12.27 -32.83
CA VAL A 567 -12.48 13.41 -32.77
C VAL A 567 -12.78 14.23 -31.53
N CYS A 568 -11.75 14.77 -30.88
CA CYS A 568 -11.94 15.75 -29.81
C CYS A 568 -12.31 17.12 -30.40
N SER A 569 -13.52 17.62 -30.09
CA SER A 569 -14.07 18.88 -30.62
C SER A 569 -14.68 19.73 -29.51
N CYS A 570 -15.06 20.97 -29.81
CA CYS A 570 -15.71 21.84 -28.85
C CYS A 570 -17.07 21.27 -28.39
N ILE A 571 -17.39 21.45 -27.10
CA ILE A 571 -18.51 20.77 -26.44
C ILE A 571 -19.89 21.19 -26.97
N SER A 572 -20.01 22.44 -27.44
CA SER A 572 -21.19 23.04 -28.05
C SER A 572 -20.79 24.13 -29.04
N TYR A 573 -21.76 24.61 -29.83
CA TYR A 573 -21.60 25.73 -30.77
C TYR A 573 -21.32 27.08 -30.09
N GLU A 574 -21.46 27.18 -28.77
CA GLU A 574 -21.14 28.41 -28.00
C GLU A 574 -19.63 28.61 -27.82
N TYR A 575 -18.82 27.62 -28.22
CA TYR A 575 -17.37 27.63 -28.13
C TYR A 575 -16.76 27.61 -29.53
N VAL A 576 -15.79 28.49 -29.74
CA VAL A 576 -15.06 28.64 -31.00
C VAL A 576 -13.65 28.08 -30.82
N GLU A 577 -13.15 27.39 -31.84
CA GLU A 577 -11.77 26.92 -31.88
C GLU A 577 -10.82 28.08 -32.17
N MET A 578 -9.90 28.36 -31.24
CA MET A 578 -8.79 29.31 -31.42
C MET A 578 -7.53 28.75 -30.77
N ASP A 579 -6.41 28.74 -31.51
CA ASP A 579 -5.10 28.26 -31.06
C ASP A 579 -5.12 26.89 -30.38
N GLY A 580 -5.90 25.95 -30.95
CA GLY A 580 -6.05 24.60 -30.42
C GLY A 580 -6.85 24.50 -29.11
N LYS A 581 -7.58 25.56 -28.72
CA LYS A 581 -8.45 25.62 -27.54
C LYS A 581 -9.89 25.96 -27.93
N CYS A 582 -10.84 25.58 -27.08
CA CYS A 582 -12.25 25.95 -27.22
C CYS A 582 -12.59 27.06 -26.22
N MET A 583 -12.85 28.27 -26.72
CA MET A 583 -13.15 29.46 -25.93
C MET A 583 -14.56 29.96 -26.23
N LYS A 584 -15.24 30.61 -25.27
CA LYS A 584 -16.55 31.20 -25.56
C LYS A 584 -16.38 32.38 -26.51
N GLU A 585 -17.36 32.59 -27.38
CA GLU A 585 -17.39 33.73 -28.31
C GLU A 585 -17.35 35.11 -27.60
N SER A 586 -17.69 35.17 -26.31
CA SER A 586 -17.56 36.38 -25.48
C SER A 586 -16.15 36.60 -24.88
N GLU A 587 -15.28 35.59 -24.94
CA GLU A 587 -13.91 35.59 -24.40
C GLU A 587 -12.85 35.78 -25.50
N THR A 588 -13.27 35.71 -26.77
CA THR A 588 -12.50 35.96 -27.98
C THR A 588 -12.65 37.41 -28.41
#